data_AF-A0A2P6N434-F1
#
_entry.id   AF-A0A2P6N434-F1
#
_cell.length_a   1.000
_cell.length_b   1.000
_cell.length_c   1.000
_cell.angle_alpha   90.00
_cell.angle_beta   90.00
_cell.angle_gamma   90.00
#
_symmetry.space_group_name_H-M   'P 1'
#
loop_
_entity.id
_entity.type
_entity.pdbx_description
1 polymer ?
#
loop_
_entity_poly.entity_id
_entity_poly.type
_entity_poly.pdbx_seq_one_letter_code
_entity_poly.pdbx_strand_id
1 'polypeptide(L)'
;MQICFCLLLFFCASIALDTDRFHRTTSTNAGVKNVLDYGAKTDPTFDNHDAFQSLFDAIIESGGRGYIPTGTYHIFQSLQWDLGKRSGVIIEGDGAGSSKIVFSTPKNQTGWLFTSDTHDAFYWTFRDLGISGQSTGSLVSFGRPDSGCQSAFNTFWLNGITINQNMKVKTANALELNGVYNSIISASVNGNYLGVSLKLTCAQFTTFTGSYSSGGVGIHITGSYTFANTFSSVDVEVVGNGVVIDASSHGGNNVFIAGTYIVQHCFVVDNADASIMNNNLFMVPNTGYQEHYGVGLPKYCGKLKSVRLVESKGVKAGTDRIVEDDAELAPHMRHVPESGHTFTHSLPSKLQVLVGGPTLDSITINGVTFSSSGGQFHLETGDTMSVQYRGEAPSWSCRLI
;
A
#
# COMPACT_ATOMS: atom_id res chain seq x y z
N MET A 1 -33.17 17.74 -35.85
CA MET A 1 -33.15 17.51 -34.38
C MET A 1 -31.80 16.93 -34.03
N GLN A 2 -30.98 17.71 -33.35
CA GLN A 2 -29.53 17.59 -33.29
C GLN A 2 -29.15 16.74 -32.07
N ILE A 3 -28.71 15.50 -32.30
CA ILE A 3 -28.24 14.60 -31.24
C ILE A 3 -26.75 14.88 -31.02
N CYS A 4 -26.46 15.38 -29.82
CA CYS A 4 -25.14 15.77 -29.36
C CYS A 4 -24.24 14.55 -29.15
N PHE A 5 -23.11 14.54 -29.84
CA PHE A 5 -22.07 13.52 -29.80
C PHE A 5 -21.11 13.85 -28.63
N CYS A 6 -21.42 13.39 -27.41
CA CYS A 6 -20.49 13.45 -26.27
C CYS A 6 -19.75 12.12 -26.13
N LEU A 7 -18.89 11.82 -27.11
CA LEU A 7 -17.98 10.69 -27.09
C LEU A 7 -16.57 11.22 -27.32
N LEU A 8 -15.97 11.79 -26.27
CA LEU A 8 -14.54 12.10 -26.21
C LEU A 8 -14.12 12.44 -24.77
N LEU A 9 -12.94 11.92 -24.39
CA LEU A 9 -12.14 12.23 -23.20
C LEU A 9 -12.30 11.32 -21.96
N PHE A 10 -11.99 10.03 -22.12
CA PHE A 10 -11.32 9.23 -21.09
C PHE A 10 -10.22 8.37 -21.73
N PHE A 11 -9.25 9.04 -22.34
CA PHE A 11 -7.94 8.46 -22.69
C PHE A 11 -6.89 9.55 -22.43
N CYS A 12 -6.58 9.77 -21.16
CA CYS A 12 -5.41 10.54 -20.75
C CYS A 12 -4.86 9.93 -19.46
N ALA A 13 -3.55 9.67 -19.47
CA ALA A 13 -2.70 9.13 -18.40
C ALA A 13 -2.63 7.60 -18.22
N SER A 14 -2.17 6.88 -19.25
CA SER A 14 -1.36 5.65 -19.02
C SER A 14 -0.26 5.44 -20.08
N ILE A 15 0.12 6.49 -20.82
CA ILE A 15 1.23 6.44 -21.78
C ILE A 15 2.19 7.59 -21.48
N ALA A 16 3.10 7.35 -20.53
CA ALA A 16 4.33 8.08 -20.24
C ALA A 16 4.95 7.39 -19.00
N LEU A 17 6.13 6.77 -18.97
CA LEU A 17 7.27 6.69 -19.88
C LEU A 17 7.98 5.35 -19.60
N ASP A 18 7.98 4.43 -20.56
CA ASP A 18 8.90 3.27 -20.58
C ASP A 18 9.63 3.27 -21.92
N THR A 19 10.42 4.32 -22.17
CA THR A 19 11.21 4.46 -23.40
C THR A 19 12.66 4.91 -23.19
N ASP A 20 13.20 4.83 -21.97
CA ASP A 20 14.61 5.16 -21.72
C ASP A 20 15.52 3.94 -21.44
N ARG A 21 15.08 2.72 -21.80
CA ARG A 21 15.93 1.52 -21.80
C ARG A 21 16.80 1.39 -23.06
N PHE A 22 17.41 2.49 -23.51
CA PHE A 22 18.52 2.41 -24.45
C PHE A 22 19.82 2.61 -23.69
N HIS A 23 20.68 1.58 -23.73
CA HIS A 23 22.03 1.58 -23.17
C HIS A 23 22.73 2.94 -23.27
N ARG A 24 22.85 3.62 -22.14
CA ARG A 24 23.55 4.90 -22.03
C ARG A 24 25.01 4.63 -21.71
N THR A 25 25.78 4.31 -22.73
CA THR A 25 27.24 4.37 -22.67
C THR A 25 27.68 5.81 -22.38
N THR A 26 28.30 6.02 -21.21
CA THR A 26 29.21 7.13 -20.83
C THR A 26 29.12 8.40 -21.68
N SER A 27 28.03 9.15 -21.54
CA SER A 27 27.94 10.52 -22.01
C SER A 27 28.45 11.43 -20.91
N THR A 28 29.54 12.16 -21.18
CA THR A 28 30.13 13.24 -20.38
C THR A 28 29.18 14.45 -20.25
N ASN A 29 27.97 14.23 -19.76
CA ASN A 29 27.04 15.31 -19.43
C ASN A 29 27.62 16.02 -18.21
N ALA A 30 27.99 17.29 -18.37
CA ALA A 30 28.69 18.12 -17.39
C ALA A 30 27.94 18.38 -16.05
N GLY A 31 26.90 17.61 -15.73
CA GLY A 31 26.15 17.66 -14.47
C GLY A 31 25.84 16.28 -13.86
N VAL A 32 26.43 15.20 -14.39
CA VAL A 32 26.31 13.85 -13.83
C VAL A 32 27.59 13.51 -13.07
N LYS A 33 27.45 13.15 -11.79
CA LYS A 33 28.53 12.68 -10.93
C LYS A 33 28.44 11.16 -10.85
N ASN A 34 29.39 10.44 -11.42
CA ASN A 34 29.39 8.98 -11.41
C ASN A 34 30.14 8.48 -10.17
N VAL A 35 29.56 7.54 -9.42
CA VAL A 35 30.20 6.96 -8.22
C VAL A 35 31.58 6.34 -8.51
N LEU A 36 31.80 5.87 -9.74
CA LEU A 36 33.09 5.33 -10.20
C LEU A 36 34.19 6.40 -10.26
N ASP A 37 33.84 7.66 -10.52
CA ASP A 37 34.80 8.78 -10.52
C ASP A 37 35.37 9.04 -9.11
N TYR A 38 34.70 8.52 -8.08
CA TYR A 38 35.09 8.59 -6.68
C TYR A 38 35.70 7.29 -6.15
N GLY A 39 36.05 6.36 -7.04
CA GLY A 39 36.81 5.15 -6.70
C GLY A 39 35.97 3.95 -6.26
N ALA A 40 34.65 3.98 -6.48
CA ALA A 40 33.79 2.82 -6.21
C ALA A 40 34.19 1.61 -7.08
N LYS A 41 34.05 0.41 -6.51
CA LYS A 41 34.36 -0.87 -7.14
C LYS A 41 33.28 -1.90 -6.85
N THR A 42 33.06 -2.80 -7.79
CA THR A 42 32.08 -3.88 -7.70
C THR A 42 32.65 -5.16 -7.07
N ASP A 43 33.75 -5.03 -6.32
CA ASP A 43 34.42 -6.14 -5.65
C ASP A 43 33.74 -6.38 -4.28
N PRO A 44 33.32 -7.63 -3.95
CA PRO A 44 32.64 -7.93 -2.70
C PRO A 44 33.50 -7.73 -1.44
N THR A 45 34.81 -7.57 -1.60
CA THR A 45 35.75 -7.30 -0.51
C THR A 45 36.08 -5.81 -0.35
N PHE A 46 35.67 -4.98 -1.30
CA PHE A 46 35.95 -3.55 -1.31
C PHE A 46 34.82 -2.77 -0.65
N ASP A 47 35.17 -1.95 0.35
CA ASP A 47 34.21 -1.05 0.98
C ASP A 47 34.05 0.23 0.13
N ASN A 48 32.83 0.44 -0.36
CA ASN A 48 32.47 1.57 -1.19
C ASN A 48 32.01 2.79 -0.40
N HIS A 49 32.04 2.74 0.94
CA HIS A 49 31.58 3.83 1.80
C HIS A 49 32.11 5.21 1.36
N ASP A 50 33.45 5.36 1.25
CA ASP A 50 34.08 6.66 0.99
C ASP A 50 33.78 7.17 -0.42
N ALA A 51 33.64 6.28 -1.40
CA ALA A 51 33.25 6.63 -2.76
C ALA A 51 31.80 7.16 -2.80
N PHE A 52 30.89 6.53 -2.07
CA PHE A 52 29.50 6.99 -1.95
C PHE A 52 29.39 8.31 -1.18
N GLN A 53 30.19 8.48 -0.11
CA GLN A 53 30.23 9.74 0.62
C GLN A 53 30.78 10.88 -0.26
N SER A 54 31.86 10.62 -1.00
CA SER A 54 32.45 11.61 -1.91
C SER A 54 31.51 11.98 -3.06
N LEU A 55 30.76 10.99 -3.60
CA LEU A 55 29.69 11.25 -4.56
C LEU A 55 28.65 12.21 -3.98
N PHE A 56 28.17 11.93 -2.77
CA PHE A 56 27.18 12.77 -2.09
C PHE A 56 27.70 14.19 -1.88
N ASP A 57 28.92 14.34 -1.37
CA ASP A 57 29.54 15.65 -1.13
C ASP A 57 29.64 16.47 -2.43
N ALA A 58 30.05 15.86 -3.53
CA ALA A 58 30.11 16.53 -4.83
C ALA A 58 28.74 16.94 -5.39
N ILE A 59 27.69 16.16 -5.10
CA ILE A 59 26.31 16.50 -5.48
C ILE A 59 25.76 17.64 -4.60
N ILE A 60 26.08 17.67 -3.31
CA ILE A 60 25.70 18.78 -2.44
C ILE A 60 26.37 20.09 -2.91
N GLU A 61 27.65 20.02 -3.25
CA GLU A 61 28.43 21.18 -3.71
C GLU A 61 27.88 21.72 -5.05
N SER A 62 27.78 20.86 -6.06
CA SER A 62 27.49 21.29 -7.44
C SER A 62 26.03 21.17 -7.86
N GLY A 63 25.19 20.48 -7.09
CA GLY A 63 23.85 20.07 -7.49
C GLY A 63 23.87 19.02 -8.60
N GLY A 64 22.72 18.83 -9.25
CA GLY A 64 22.62 17.95 -10.41
C GLY A 64 22.30 16.51 -10.05
N ARG A 65 23.01 15.56 -10.69
CA ARG A 65 22.64 14.15 -10.69
C ARG A 65 23.77 13.25 -10.22
N GLY A 66 23.48 12.42 -9.21
CA GLY A 66 24.31 11.27 -8.84
C GLY A 66 23.94 10.05 -9.67
N TYR A 67 24.95 9.36 -10.18
CA TYR A 67 24.78 8.18 -11.01
C TYR A 67 25.57 6.99 -10.45
N ILE A 68 24.86 5.87 -10.28
CA ILE A 68 25.38 4.60 -9.77
C ILE A 68 25.20 3.58 -10.89
N PRO A 69 26.21 3.33 -11.75
CA PRO A 69 26.07 2.42 -12.87
C PRO A 69 25.88 0.96 -12.42
N THR A 70 25.64 0.09 -13.38
CA THR A 70 25.51 -1.36 -13.16
C THR A 70 26.71 -1.91 -12.37
N GLY A 71 26.43 -2.62 -11.28
CA GLY A 71 27.43 -3.15 -10.38
C GLY A 71 26.84 -3.56 -9.03
N THR A 72 27.58 -4.35 -8.27
CA THR A 72 27.26 -4.65 -6.87
C THR A 72 28.29 -3.96 -5.97
N TYR A 73 27.87 -2.90 -5.30
CA TYR A 73 28.71 -2.06 -4.45
C TYR A 73 28.49 -2.43 -2.99
N HIS A 74 29.50 -3.02 -2.38
CA HIS A 74 29.45 -3.38 -0.97
C HIS A 74 29.83 -2.20 -0.09
N ILE A 75 29.07 -1.98 0.97
CA ILE A 75 29.32 -0.95 1.98
C ILE A 75 29.37 -1.63 3.35
N PHE A 76 30.46 -1.45 4.07
CA PHE A 76 30.72 -2.18 5.31
C PHE A 76 30.36 -1.41 6.58
N GLN A 77 29.93 -0.16 6.43
CA GLN A 77 29.44 0.67 7.53
C GLN A 77 28.18 1.44 7.13
N SER A 78 27.58 2.14 8.10
CA SER A 78 26.38 2.95 7.83
C SER A 78 26.73 4.13 6.91
N LEU A 79 25.84 4.46 5.98
CA LEU A 79 25.86 5.73 5.26
C LEU A 79 24.88 6.71 5.89
N GLN A 80 25.31 7.96 6.11
CA GLN A 80 24.42 9.03 6.55
C GLN A 80 24.48 10.22 5.60
N TRP A 81 23.36 10.54 4.95
CA TRP A 81 23.26 11.66 4.01
C TRP A 81 22.27 12.71 4.50
N ASP A 82 22.75 13.92 4.78
CA ASP A 82 21.90 15.05 5.16
C ASP A 82 21.35 15.77 3.92
N LEU A 83 20.16 15.35 3.51
CA LEU A 83 19.48 15.86 2.33
C LEU A 83 19.01 17.31 2.50
N GLY A 84 18.98 17.85 3.72
CA GLY A 84 18.66 19.25 3.98
C GLY A 84 19.68 20.24 3.42
N LYS A 85 20.86 19.76 3.03
CA LYS A 85 21.93 20.59 2.46
C LYS A 85 21.69 20.99 1.01
N ARG A 86 20.75 20.35 0.31
CA ARG A 86 20.45 20.63 -1.10
C ARG A 86 19.02 20.22 -1.46
N SER A 87 18.48 20.83 -2.50
CA SER A 87 17.18 20.45 -3.06
C SER A 87 17.28 20.16 -4.55
N GLY A 88 16.32 19.42 -5.09
CA GLY A 88 16.20 19.18 -6.53
C GLY A 88 17.26 18.24 -7.12
N VAL A 89 17.77 17.32 -6.31
CA VAL A 89 18.81 16.35 -6.69
C VAL A 89 18.17 15.04 -7.12
N ILE A 90 18.79 14.40 -8.13
CA ILE A 90 18.43 13.06 -8.59
C ILE A 90 19.59 12.10 -8.29
N ILE A 91 19.30 10.96 -7.66
CA ILE A 91 20.20 9.82 -7.53
C ILE A 91 19.59 8.67 -8.34
N GLU A 92 20.32 8.18 -9.34
CA GLU A 92 19.81 7.15 -10.25
C GLU A 92 20.80 6.01 -10.48
N GLY A 93 20.27 4.83 -10.76
CA GLY A 93 21.02 3.70 -11.30
C GLY A 93 20.50 3.20 -12.63
N ASP A 94 20.99 2.03 -13.06
CA ASP A 94 20.61 1.36 -14.31
C ASP A 94 19.44 0.38 -14.13
N GLY A 95 18.85 0.33 -12.94
CA GLY A 95 17.75 -0.56 -12.57
C GLY A 95 18.02 -1.29 -11.26
N ALA A 96 16.97 -1.59 -10.50
CA ALA A 96 17.12 -2.22 -9.19
C ALA A 96 17.81 -3.60 -9.20
N GLY A 97 17.74 -4.31 -10.33
CA GLY A 97 18.48 -5.56 -10.55
C GLY A 97 19.93 -5.38 -11.01
N SER A 98 20.32 -4.18 -11.43
CA SER A 98 21.60 -3.87 -12.09
C SER A 98 22.52 -3.04 -11.19
N SER A 99 22.01 -1.97 -10.58
CA SER A 99 22.75 -1.09 -9.67
C SER A 99 22.42 -1.45 -8.22
N LYS A 100 23.24 -2.33 -7.63
CA LYS A 100 23.01 -2.90 -6.30
C LYS A 100 23.94 -2.31 -5.25
N ILE A 101 23.37 -1.91 -4.12
CA ILE A 101 24.08 -1.43 -2.93
C ILE A 101 23.86 -2.46 -1.83
N VAL A 102 24.94 -3.02 -1.28
CA VAL A 102 24.90 -4.13 -0.32
C VAL A 102 25.55 -3.73 0.99
N PHE A 103 24.72 -3.48 2.00
CA PHE A 103 25.16 -3.20 3.36
C PHE A 103 25.51 -4.50 4.09
N SER A 104 26.80 -4.81 4.18
CA SER A 104 27.27 -6.13 4.63
C SER A 104 27.44 -6.23 6.17
N THR A 105 27.52 -5.11 6.88
CA THR A 105 27.90 -5.10 8.30
C THR A 105 27.08 -4.22 9.27
N PRO A 106 26.08 -3.38 8.91
CA PRO A 106 25.41 -2.51 9.88
C PRO A 106 24.37 -3.27 10.71
N LYS A 107 24.79 -4.31 11.43
CA LYS A 107 23.87 -5.17 12.19
C LYS A 107 23.10 -4.40 13.25
N ASN A 108 23.64 -3.32 13.82
CA ASN A 108 23.03 -2.59 14.94
C ASN A 108 22.74 -1.11 14.62
N GLN A 109 22.74 -0.74 13.34
CA GLN A 109 22.54 0.64 12.90
C GLN A 109 21.73 0.66 11.61
N THR A 110 21.18 1.82 11.28
CA THR A 110 20.58 1.99 9.96
C THR A 110 21.63 1.79 8.88
N GLY A 111 21.33 1.00 7.84
CA GLY A 111 22.28 0.82 6.72
C GLY A 111 22.50 2.15 6.00
N TRP A 112 21.41 2.73 5.50
CA TRP A 112 21.42 4.04 4.89
C TRP A 112 20.42 4.98 5.58
N LEU A 113 20.96 5.97 6.27
CA LEU A 113 20.19 6.99 6.97
C LEU A 113 20.20 8.29 6.16
N PHE A 114 19.02 8.72 5.72
CA PHE A 114 18.80 10.05 5.18
C PHE A 114 18.33 10.97 6.31
N THR A 115 18.96 12.13 6.48
CA THR A 115 18.55 13.13 7.46
C THR A 115 18.21 14.46 6.79
N SER A 116 17.60 15.35 7.56
CA SER A 116 17.32 16.74 7.19
C SER A 116 17.78 17.63 8.36
N ASP A 117 18.99 17.36 8.86
CA ASP A 117 19.49 17.97 10.10
C ASP A 117 19.86 19.44 9.90
N THR A 118 20.27 19.81 8.68
CA THR A 118 20.60 21.20 8.34
C THR A 118 19.34 22.04 8.10
N HIS A 119 18.46 21.58 7.21
CA HIS A 119 17.19 22.22 6.84
C HIS A 119 16.19 21.14 6.40
N ASP A 120 14.92 21.52 6.26
CA ASP A 120 13.92 20.73 5.54
C ASP A 120 14.45 20.38 4.14
N ALA A 121 14.27 19.12 3.73
CA ALA A 121 14.74 18.62 2.45
C ALA A 121 13.60 18.59 1.42
N PHE A 122 13.87 19.01 0.18
CA PHE A 122 12.85 19.14 -0.87
C PHE A 122 13.29 18.57 -2.21
N TYR A 123 12.32 17.99 -2.95
CA TYR A 123 12.45 17.66 -4.37
C TYR A 123 13.57 16.66 -4.70
N TRP A 124 13.85 15.71 -3.82
CA TRP A 124 14.82 14.64 -4.09
C TRP A 124 14.15 13.49 -4.86
N THR A 125 14.87 12.95 -5.83
CA THR A 125 14.48 11.74 -6.55
C THR A 125 15.52 10.66 -6.37
N PHE A 126 15.09 9.46 -5.99
CA PHE A 126 15.87 8.24 -5.99
C PHE A 126 15.21 7.27 -6.96
N ARG A 127 15.96 6.74 -7.92
CA ARG A 127 15.39 5.79 -8.87
C ARG A 127 16.32 4.68 -9.33
N ASP A 128 15.71 3.54 -9.65
CA ASP A 128 16.37 2.45 -10.36
C ASP A 128 17.58 1.87 -9.59
N LEU A 129 17.40 1.70 -8.27
CA LEU A 129 18.41 1.18 -7.34
C LEU A 129 17.93 -0.05 -6.59
N GLY A 130 18.81 -1.04 -6.43
CA GLY A 130 18.63 -2.18 -5.55
C GLY A 130 19.43 -1.99 -4.28
N ILE A 131 18.80 -2.14 -3.12
CA ILE A 131 19.44 -2.03 -1.82
C ILE A 131 19.21 -3.33 -1.08
N SER A 132 20.24 -3.88 -0.47
CA SER A 132 20.11 -5.06 0.38
C SER A 132 21.07 -5.02 1.55
N GLY A 133 20.78 -5.75 2.61
CA GLY A 133 21.68 -5.80 3.76
C GLY A 133 21.08 -6.47 4.97
N GLN A 134 21.75 -6.32 6.11
CA GLN A 134 21.33 -6.87 7.39
C GLN A 134 21.43 -5.80 8.47
N SER A 135 20.29 -5.34 8.98
CA SER A 135 20.21 -4.43 10.14
C SER A 135 19.14 -4.91 11.12
N THR A 136 19.44 -4.85 12.42
CA THR A 136 18.46 -5.08 13.50
C THR A 136 17.50 -3.91 13.68
N GLY A 137 17.78 -2.75 13.06
CA GLY A 137 16.84 -1.65 12.88
C GLY A 137 16.44 -1.52 11.41
N SER A 138 16.32 -0.30 10.92
CA SER A 138 15.90 0.00 9.55
C SER A 138 17.07 -0.16 8.58
N LEU A 139 16.92 -0.89 7.47
CA LEU A 139 17.99 -0.97 6.46
C LEU A 139 18.15 0.39 5.76
N VAL A 140 17.03 0.98 5.35
CA VAL A 140 16.96 2.34 4.81
C VAL A 140 16.00 3.15 5.69
N SER A 141 16.39 4.36 6.07
CA SER A 141 15.55 5.27 6.85
C SER A 141 15.58 6.67 6.28
N PHE A 142 14.41 7.25 6.04
CA PHE A 142 14.25 8.69 5.85
C PHE A 142 13.84 9.28 7.19
N GLY A 143 14.74 10.07 7.76
CA GLY A 143 14.63 10.60 9.11
C GLY A 143 15.27 9.68 10.13
N ARG A 144 15.72 10.29 11.23
CA ARG A 144 16.30 9.55 12.37
C ARG A 144 15.20 8.71 13.02
N PRO A 145 15.43 7.42 13.33
CA PRO A 145 14.50 6.67 14.16
C PRO A 145 14.23 7.43 15.47
N ASP A 146 12.97 7.39 15.93
CA ASP A 146 12.54 7.96 17.21
C ASP A 146 12.67 9.50 17.36
N SER A 147 12.94 10.25 16.29
CA SER A 147 12.99 11.72 16.36
C SER A 147 11.63 12.41 16.42
N GLY A 148 10.52 11.66 16.37
CA GLY A 148 9.17 12.20 16.49
C GLY A 148 8.81 13.23 15.41
N CYS A 149 8.93 12.88 14.12
CA CYS A 149 8.64 13.75 12.99
C CYS A 149 9.54 14.99 12.83
N GLN A 150 10.68 15.08 13.52
CA GLN A 150 11.56 16.26 13.43
C GLN A 150 12.22 16.43 12.06
N SER A 151 12.37 15.35 11.30
CA SER A 151 12.85 15.45 9.92
C SER A 151 11.70 15.83 8.99
N ALA A 152 11.99 16.63 7.97
CA ALA A 152 11.01 17.04 6.98
C ALA A 152 11.55 16.79 5.57
N PHE A 153 10.99 15.78 4.92
CA PHE A 153 11.27 15.40 3.54
C PHE A 153 10.02 15.64 2.72
N ASN A 154 10.01 16.67 1.88
CA ASN A 154 8.81 17.10 1.18
C ASN A 154 8.96 16.98 -0.34
N THR A 155 7.95 16.40 -0.99
CA THR A 155 7.91 16.20 -2.45
C THR A 155 9.07 15.32 -2.94
N PHE A 156 9.19 14.12 -2.37
CA PHE A 156 10.19 13.14 -2.75
C PHE A 156 9.63 12.13 -3.75
N TRP A 157 10.52 11.62 -4.61
CA TRP A 157 10.21 10.55 -5.55
C TRP A 157 11.13 9.35 -5.34
N LEU A 158 10.57 8.24 -4.88
CA LEU A 158 11.23 6.93 -4.92
C LEU A 158 10.58 6.15 -6.05
N ASN A 159 11.34 5.76 -7.08
CA ASN A 159 10.79 5.06 -8.24
C ASN A 159 11.66 3.90 -8.69
N GLY A 160 11.09 2.70 -8.85
CA GLY A 160 11.87 1.54 -9.25
C GLY A 160 12.94 1.17 -8.22
N ILE A 161 12.65 1.40 -6.94
CA ILE A 161 13.54 1.05 -5.83
C ILE A 161 13.21 -0.37 -5.35
N THR A 162 14.23 -1.20 -5.13
CA THR A 162 14.06 -2.48 -4.42
C THR A 162 14.88 -2.46 -3.14
N ILE A 163 14.29 -2.85 -2.01
CA ILE A 163 14.97 -2.94 -0.71
C ILE A 163 14.76 -4.34 -0.15
N ASN A 164 15.85 -5.06 0.14
CA ASN A 164 15.82 -6.41 0.70
C ASN A 164 16.54 -6.45 2.06
N GLN A 165 15.79 -6.43 3.15
CA GLN A 165 16.31 -6.62 4.50
C GLN A 165 16.44 -8.11 4.80
N ASN A 166 17.65 -8.57 5.12
CA ASN A 166 17.94 -9.98 5.35
C ASN A 166 18.05 -10.35 6.84
N MET A 167 17.89 -9.39 7.75
CA MET A 167 17.94 -9.65 9.19
C MET A 167 16.67 -10.36 9.69
N LYS A 168 16.84 -11.45 10.45
CA LYS A 168 15.73 -12.27 10.99
C LYS A 168 15.39 -11.91 12.44
N VAL A 169 15.08 -10.65 12.72
CA VAL A 169 14.65 -10.19 14.05
C VAL A 169 13.42 -9.30 13.94
N LYS A 170 12.60 -9.26 15.00
CA LYS A 170 11.34 -8.48 15.02
C LYS A 170 11.55 -6.97 14.88
N THR A 171 12.70 -6.46 15.32
CA THR A 171 13.02 -5.03 15.27
C THR A 171 13.54 -4.56 13.91
N ALA A 172 13.83 -5.50 12.99
CA ALA A 172 14.38 -5.17 11.69
C ALA A 172 13.28 -4.57 10.80
N ASN A 173 13.54 -3.40 10.22
CA ASN A 173 12.70 -2.80 9.20
C ASN A 173 13.47 -2.75 7.88
N ALA A 174 12.80 -2.92 6.75
CA ALA A 174 13.44 -2.74 5.45
C ALA A 174 13.48 -1.24 5.08
N LEU A 175 12.32 -0.58 5.11
CA LEU A 175 12.20 0.86 4.89
C LEU A 175 11.46 1.52 6.05
N GLU A 176 12.04 2.56 6.63
CA GLU A 176 11.37 3.44 7.58
C GLU A 176 11.24 4.85 7.00
N LEU A 177 10.03 5.39 7.07
CA LEU A 177 9.73 6.79 6.71
C LEU A 177 9.27 7.54 7.97
N ASN A 178 10.12 8.47 8.41
CA ASN A 178 9.91 9.36 9.53
C ASN A 178 10.07 10.81 9.09
N GLY A 179 8.96 11.42 8.71
CA GLY A 179 8.87 12.83 8.33
C GLY A 179 8.76 13.05 6.84
N VAL A 180 8.07 12.15 6.12
CA VAL A 180 7.94 12.19 4.66
C VAL A 180 6.57 12.72 4.25
N TYR A 181 6.55 13.79 3.46
CA TYR A 181 5.35 14.55 3.14
C TYR A 181 5.20 14.78 1.64
N ASN A 182 3.96 14.78 1.14
CA ASN A 182 3.61 15.10 -0.26
C ASN A 182 4.44 14.33 -1.30
N SER A 183 4.78 13.08 -1.01
CA SER A 183 5.76 12.31 -1.80
C SER A 183 5.09 11.20 -2.61
N ILE A 184 5.82 10.61 -3.57
CA ILE A 184 5.38 9.39 -4.27
C ILE A 184 6.47 8.33 -4.13
N ILE A 185 6.05 7.19 -3.60
CA ILE A 185 6.89 6.05 -3.26
C ILE A 185 6.43 4.85 -4.08
N SER A 186 7.24 4.47 -5.05
CA SER A 186 7.09 3.26 -5.88
C SER A 186 8.30 2.35 -5.61
N ALA A 187 8.07 1.32 -4.79
CA ALA A 187 9.15 0.45 -4.32
C ALA A 187 8.71 -1.00 -4.08
N SER A 188 9.63 -1.94 -4.28
CA SER A 188 9.53 -3.32 -3.80
C SER A 188 10.35 -3.45 -2.52
N VAL A 189 9.69 -3.52 -1.38
CA VAL A 189 10.32 -3.52 -0.06
C VAL A 189 10.05 -4.85 0.61
N ASN A 190 11.10 -5.63 0.82
CA ASN A 190 11.04 -6.95 1.40
C ASN A 190 11.67 -6.94 2.78
N GLY A 191 10.84 -7.18 3.79
CA GLY A 191 11.26 -7.54 5.14
C GLY A 191 11.77 -8.97 5.20
N ASN A 192 12.05 -9.45 6.40
CA ASN A 192 12.36 -10.86 6.64
C ASN A 192 11.86 -11.31 8.01
N TYR A 193 11.41 -12.56 8.09
CA TYR A 193 10.95 -13.19 9.32
C TYR A 193 9.86 -12.40 10.04
N LEU A 194 10.11 -11.92 11.27
CA LEU A 194 9.17 -11.15 12.08
C LEU A 194 9.33 -9.63 11.94
N GLY A 195 10.20 -9.16 11.05
CA GLY A 195 10.45 -7.74 10.83
C GLY A 195 9.33 -7.02 10.10
N VAL A 196 9.55 -5.75 9.76
CA VAL A 196 8.61 -4.90 9.04
C VAL A 196 9.16 -4.58 7.65
N SER A 197 8.33 -4.68 6.61
CA SER A 197 8.73 -4.24 5.28
C SER A 197 8.73 -2.72 5.19
N LEU A 198 7.57 -2.07 5.35
CA LEU A 198 7.43 -0.62 5.39
C LEU A 198 6.94 -0.16 6.77
N LYS A 199 7.75 0.64 7.46
CA LYS A 199 7.38 1.31 8.72
C LYS A 199 7.16 2.80 8.48
N LEU A 200 5.99 3.30 8.84
CA LEU A 200 5.60 4.70 8.76
C LEU A 200 5.42 5.23 10.18
N THR A 201 6.38 5.99 10.67
CA THR A 201 6.27 6.68 11.98
C THR A 201 5.74 8.10 11.82
N CYS A 202 6.02 8.69 10.65
CA CYS A 202 5.50 10.00 10.28
C CYS A 202 5.45 10.16 8.76
N ALA A 203 4.25 10.17 8.19
CA ALA A 203 4.06 10.36 6.76
C ALA A 203 2.71 11.01 6.43
N GLN A 204 2.69 11.98 5.52
CA GLN A 204 1.45 12.67 5.15
C GLN A 204 1.32 12.92 3.65
N PHE A 205 0.10 12.84 3.12
CA PHE A 205 -0.21 13.17 1.73
C PHE A 205 0.68 12.45 0.72
N THR A 206 1.16 11.26 1.10
CA THR A 206 2.12 10.49 0.32
C THR A 206 1.40 9.36 -0.40
N THR A 207 1.77 9.13 -1.65
CA THR A 207 1.25 8.03 -2.46
C THR A 207 2.24 6.87 -2.45
N PHE A 208 1.75 5.66 -2.23
CA PHE A 208 2.50 4.42 -2.13
C PHE A 208 2.02 3.43 -3.18
N THR A 209 2.97 2.80 -3.88
CA THR A 209 2.75 1.75 -4.88
C THR A 209 3.91 0.75 -4.81
N GLY A 210 3.70 -0.46 -5.34
CA GLY A 210 4.73 -1.52 -5.36
C GLY A 210 4.40 -2.67 -4.42
N SER A 211 5.42 -3.31 -3.83
CA SER A 211 5.26 -4.50 -2.99
C SER A 211 5.88 -4.31 -1.60
N TYR A 212 5.21 -4.79 -0.55
CA TYR A 212 5.62 -4.66 0.86
C TYR A 212 5.49 -6.01 1.58
N SER A 213 6.47 -6.90 1.37
CA SER A 213 6.27 -8.36 1.52
C SER A 213 7.36 -9.04 2.34
N SER A 214 7.21 -10.34 2.63
CA SER A 214 8.22 -11.22 3.28
C SER A 214 8.63 -10.92 4.74
N GLY A 215 8.07 -9.87 5.36
CA GLY A 215 8.21 -9.58 6.80
C GLY A 215 7.17 -10.25 7.69
N GLY A 216 7.20 -9.96 8.98
CA GLY A 216 6.11 -10.27 9.91
C GLY A 216 4.95 -9.30 9.73
N VAL A 217 5.27 -8.06 9.34
CA VAL A 217 4.33 -7.01 8.98
C VAL A 217 4.70 -6.42 7.62
N GLY A 218 3.73 -6.31 6.71
CA GLY A 218 3.93 -5.66 5.41
C GLY A 218 4.04 -4.13 5.58
N ILE A 219 2.98 -3.51 6.06
CA ILE A 219 2.90 -2.06 6.29
C ILE A 219 2.57 -1.80 7.76
N HIS A 220 3.42 -1.08 8.48
CA HIS A 220 3.21 -0.70 9.87
C HIS A 220 3.05 0.81 9.99
N ILE A 221 1.83 1.27 10.24
CA ILE A 221 1.51 2.66 10.53
C ILE A 221 1.56 2.84 12.05
N THR A 222 2.60 3.52 12.52
CA THR A 222 2.90 3.70 13.93
C THR A 222 3.32 5.14 14.23
N GLY A 223 3.74 5.40 15.46
CA GLY A 223 4.22 6.71 15.88
C GLY A 223 3.12 7.77 15.97
N SER A 224 3.51 9.01 15.67
CA SER A 224 2.76 10.19 16.09
C SER A 224 1.87 10.79 15.01
N TYR A 225 2.25 10.69 13.73
CA TYR A 225 1.57 11.45 12.65
C TYR A 225 1.67 10.80 11.26
N THR A 226 0.79 9.84 10.97
CA THR A 226 0.72 9.16 9.67
C THR A 226 -0.69 9.24 9.08
N PHE A 227 -0.90 10.26 8.23
CA PHE A 227 -2.24 10.76 7.91
C PHE A 227 -2.45 11.06 6.42
N ALA A 228 -3.65 10.80 5.90
CA ALA A 228 -4.03 11.17 4.52
C ALA A 228 -3.11 10.62 3.42
N ASN A 229 -2.56 9.42 3.61
CA ASN A 229 -1.76 8.74 2.60
C ASN A 229 -2.63 7.89 1.68
N THR A 230 -2.16 7.63 0.46
CA THR A 230 -2.84 6.74 -0.49
C THR A 230 -1.93 5.57 -0.85
N PHE A 231 -2.39 4.35 -0.62
CA PHE A 231 -1.76 3.11 -1.06
C PHE A 231 -2.54 2.59 -2.25
N SER A 232 -1.92 2.51 -3.43
CA SER A 232 -2.58 2.12 -4.67
C SER A 232 -1.89 0.91 -5.29
N SER A 233 -2.68 -0.10 -5.63
CA SER A 233 -2.21 -1.32 -6.31
C SER A 233 -1.01 -1.96 -5.60
N VAL A 234 -1.03 -1.96 -4.26
CA VAL A 234 0.05 -2.53 -3.46
C VAL A 234 -0.05 -4.05 -3.43
N ASP A 235 1.09 -4.71 -3.51
CA ASP A 235 1.22 -6.14 -3.33
C ASP A 235 1.80 -6.41 -1.94
N VAL A 236 1.07 -7.16 -1.11
CA VAL A 236 1.45 -7.46 0.27
C VAL A 236 1.30 -8.96 0.46
N GLU A 237 2.40 -9.68 0.30
CA GLU A 237 2.40 -11.14 0.30
C GLU A 237 3.44 -11.73 1.24
N VAL A 238 3.15 -12.95 1.70
CA VAL A 238 4.08 -13.72 2.55
C VAL A 238 4.40 -12.96 3.84
N VAL A 239 3.38 -12.33 4.43
CA VAL A 239 3.48 -11.66 5.74
C VAL A 239 2.43 -12.18 6.71
N GLY A 240 2.76 -12.15 8.01
CA GLY A 240 1.80 -12.46 9.06
C GLY A 240 0.67 -11.43 9.08
N ASN A 241 1.02 -10.16 9.21
CA ASN A 241 0.07 -9.05 9.18
C ASN A 241 0.29 -8.18 7.94
N GLY A 242 -0.74 -7.96 7.13
CA GLY A 242 -0.68 -7.11 5.94
C GLY A 242 -0.44 -5.65 6.33
N VAL A 243 -1.41 -5.05 7.02
CA VAL A 243 -1.32 -3.69 7.56
C VAL A 243 -1.56 -3.72 9.07
N VAL A 244 -0.66 -3.12 9.84
CA VAL A 244 -0.81 -2.88 11.28
C VAL A 244 -0.92 -1.38 11.52
N ILE A 245 -1.92 -0.94 12.27
CA ILE A 245 -2.10 0.45 12.69
C ILE A 245 -2.16 0.52 14.22
N ASP A 246 -1.11 1.05 14.85
CA ASP A 246 -1.02 1.26 16.30
C ASP A 246 -0.57 2.69 16.66
N ALA A 247 -0.55 3.61 15.69
CA ALA A 247 -0.29 5.02 15.91
C ALA A 247 -1.29 5.63 16.92
N SER A 248 -0.82 6.41 17.89
CA SER A 248 -1.58 6.77 19.10
C SER A 248 -2.64 7.87 18.93
N SER A 249 -2.60 8.65 17.84
CA SER A 249 -3.53 9.79 17.66
C SER A 249 -3.78 10.22 16.21
N HIS A 250 -2.87 9.91 15.28
CA HIS A 250 -2.98 10.42 13.91
C HIS A 250 -2.61 9.36 12.85
N GLY A 251 -3.06 8.12 13.06
CA GLY A 251 -2.96 7.02 12.08
C GLY A 251 -4.16 6.90 11.11
N GLY A 252 -4.95 7.96 10.96
CA GLY A 252 -6.23 7.96 10.23
C GLY A 252 -6.16 8.58 8.83
N ASN A 253 -7.27 8.53 8.10
CA ASN A 253 -7.42 9.12 6.75
C ASN A 253 -6.56 8.48 5.65
N ASN A 254 -5.97 7.31 5.89
CA ASN A 254 -5.24 6.60 4.85
C ASN A 254 -6.20 5.82 3.95
N VAL A 255 -5.97 5.85 2.64
CA VAL A 255 -6.79 5.18 1.64
C VAL A 255 -5.98 4.06 1.01
N PHE A 256 -6.55 2.86 0.95
CA PHE A 256 -5.97 1.69 0.29
C PHE A 256 -6.87 1.32 -0.90
N ILE A 257 -6.32 1.33 -2.10
CA ILE A 257 -7.05 1.17 -3.36
C ILE A 257 -6.43 0.04 -4.17
N ALA A 258 -7.23 -0.97 -4.53
CA ALA A 258 -6.78 -2.14 -5.26
C ALA A 258 -5.62 -2.87 -4.54
N GLY A 259 -4.90 -3.72 -5.29
CA GLY A 259 -3.76 -4.48 -4.77
C GLY A 259 -4.09 -5.92 -4.41
N THR A 260 -3.06 -6.67 -4.04
CA THR A 260 -3.12 -8.08 -3.67
C THR A 260 -2.59 -8.24 -2.26
N TYR A 261 -3.36 -8.89 -1.39
CA TYR A 261 -2.99 -9.14 0.00
C TYR A 261 -3.05 -10.64 0.26
N ILE A 262 -1.90 -11.32 0.27
CA ILE A 262 -1.77 -12.76 0.57
C ILE A 262 -1.12 -12.90 1.95
N VAL A 263 -1.95 -12.85 2.99
CA VAL A 263 -1.50 -12.65 4.38
C VAL A 263 -2.35 -13.44 5.37
N GLN A 264 -1.87 -13.64 6.60
CA GLN A 264 -2.67 -14.29 7.65
C GLN A 264 -3.72 -13.34 8.23
N HIS A 265 -3.33 -12.07 8.45
CA HIS A 265 -4.23 -11.01 8.92
C HIS A 265 -4.09 -9.80 8.00
N CYS A 266 -5.14 -9.44 7.25
CA CYS A 266 -5.04 -8.31 6.31
C CYS A 266 -4.85 -6.98 7.02
N PHE A 267 -5.63 -6.74 8.08
CA PHE A 267 -5.65 -5.47 8.79
C PHE A 267 -5.74 -5.73 10.29
N VAL A 268 -4.78 -5.18 11.03
CA VAL A 268 -4.72 -5.23 12.50
C VAL A 268 -4.68 -3.80 12.99
N VAL A 269 -5.65 -3.44 13.85
CA VAL A 269 -5.65 -2.14 14.53
C VAL A 269 -5.52 -2.41 16.02
N ASP A 270 -4.38 -2.04 16.57
CA ASP A 270 -4.02 -2.30 17.97
C ASP A 270 -4.05 -0.99 18.77
N ASN A 271 -5.20 -0.30 18.74
CA ASN A 271 -5.41 0.88 19.57
C ASN A 271 -6.83 0.96 20.12
N ALA A 272 -6.95 1.37 21.38
CA ALA A 272 -8.22 1.49 22.09
C ALA A 272 -9.07 2.70 21.62
N ASP A 273 -8.48 3.60 20.82
CA ASP A 273 -9.17 4.78 20.30
C ASP A 273 -9.85 4.49 18.94
N ALA A 274 -11.16 4.25 19.02
CA ALA A 274 -12.01 3.97 17.86
C ALA A 274 -12.01 5.11 16.81
N SER A 275 -11.59 6.34 17.17
CA SER A 275 -11.55 7.47 16.23
C SER A 275 -10.52 7.28 15.10
N ILE A 276 -9.46 6.52 15.35
CA ILE A 276 -8.37 6.26 14.39
C ILE A 276 -8.86 5.37 13.23
N MET A 277 -9.78 4.42 13.50
CA MET A 277 -10.36 3.57 12.45
C MET A 277 -11.35 4.31 11.55
N ASN A 278 -12.09 5.29 12.10
CA ASN A 278 -13.24 5.88 11.43
C ASN A 278 -12.94 6.60 10.12
N ASN A 279 -11.66 6.78 9.79
CA ASN A 279 -11.20 7.54 8.65
C ASN A 279 -10.30 6.77 7.67
N ASN A 280 -9.89 5.53 7.96
CA ASN A 280 -9.14 4.75 6.96
C ASN A 280 -10.12 4.08 5.99
N LEU A 281 -9.86 4.19 4.68
CA LEU A 281 -10.74 3.65 3.62
C LEU A 281 -10.04 2.53 2.88
N PHE A 282 -10.70 1.37 2.75
CA PHE A 282 -10.19 0.21 2.02
C PHE A 282 -11.11 -0.09 0.83
N MET A 283 -10.59 0.04 -0.39
CA MET A 283 -11.30 -0.13 -1.64
C MET A 283 -10.74 -1.32 -2.41
N VAL A 284 -11.45 -2.44 -2.32
CA VAL A 284 -11.31 -3.64 -3.18
C VAL A 284 -9.88 -4.22 -3.28
N PRO A 285 -9.25 -4.64 -2.17
CA PRO A 285 -8.06 -5.49 -2.25
C PRO A 285 -8.46 -6.91 -2.69
N ASN A 286 -7.73 -7.50 -3.63
CA ASN A 286 -7.78 -8.95 -3.86
C ASN A 286 -7.14 -9.62 -2.65
N THR A 287 -7.94 -10.21 -1.77
CA THR A 287 -7.45 -10.84 -0.54
C THR A 287 -7.38 -12.36 -0.73
N GLY A 288 -6.19 -12.92 -0.54
CA GLY A 288 -5.95 -14.34 -0.43
C GLY A 288 -5.58 -14.68 1.01
N TYR A 289 -6.18 -15.72 1.58
CA TYR A 289 -5.78 -16.20 2.89
C TYR A 289 -4.64 -17.22 2.74
N GLN A 290 -3.52 -17.00 3.43
CA GLN A 290 -2.39 -17.93 3.41
C GLN A 290 -2.58 -19.00 4.52
N GLU A 291 -3.41 -20.02 4.27
CA GLU A 291 -3.37 -21.24 5.10
C GLU A 291 -2.04 -21.94 4.80
N HIS A 292 -1.19 -22.12 5.82
CA HIS A 292 -0.13 -23.12 5.73
C HIS A 292 -0.78 -24.49 5.45
N TYR A 293 -0.66 -25.00 4.22
CA TYR A 293 -0.91 -26.40 3.84
C TYR A 293 -2.31 -26.98 4.20
N GLY A 294 -3.38 -26.28 3.87
CA GLY A 294 -4.75 -26.80 3.91
C GLY A 294 -5.63 -26.02 2.95
N VAL A 295 -6.50 -26.70 2.20
CA VAL A 295 -7.39 -26.06 1.23
C VAL A 295 -8.65 -25.64 1.97
N GLY A 296 -8.62 -24.47 2.61
CA GLY A 296 -9.76 -23.80 3.22
C GLY A 296 -10.11 -22.52 2.47
N LEU A 297 -11.39 -22.36 2.10
CA LEU A 297 -11.93 -21.10 1.56
C LEU A 297 -11.69 -19.94 2.54
N PRO A 298 -11.54 -18.68 2.05
CA PRO A 298 -11.17 -17.54 2.88
C PRO A 298 -12.17 -17.35 4.01
N LYS A 299 -11.77 -17.64 5.26
CA LYS A 299 -12.47 -17.13 6.43
C LYS A 299 -12.15 -15.64 6.51
N TYR A 300 -13.17 -14.83 6.27
CA TYR A 300 -13.18 -13.38 6.37
C TYR A 300 -12.24 -12.88 7.49
N CYS A 301 -11.46 -11.85 7.13
CA CYS A 301 -10.66 -11.04 8.04
C CYS A 301 -11.39 -10.85 9.37
N GLY A 302 -10.73 -11.20 10.48
CA GLY A 302 -11.32 -11.21 11.80
C GLY A 302 -12.05 -9.91 12.15
N LYS A 303 -13.12 -10.05 12.93
CA LYS A 303 -13.96 -9.00 13.55
C LYS A 303 -13.30 -7.61 13.61
N LEU A 304 -13.46 -6.84 12.55
CA LEU A 304 -13.20 -5.40 12.55
C LEU A 304 -14.46 -4.74 13.12
N LYS A 305 -14.30 -3.94 14.20
CA LYS A 305 -15.42 -3.27 14.90
C LYS A 305 -16.09 -2.14 14.12
N SER A 306 -15.52 -1.75 12.98
CA SER A 306 -16.13 -0.83 12.00
C SER A 306 -15.19 -0.69 10.80
N VAL A 307 -15.48 -1.39 9.70
CA VAL A 307 -14.90 -1.04 8.38
C VAL A 307 -16.03 -0.48 7.55
N ARG A 308 -15.89 0.77 7.11
CA ARG A 308 -16.77 1.33 6.08
C ARG A 308 -16.33 0.73 4.73
N LEU A 309 -16.78 -0.49 4.45
CA LEU A 309 -16.66 -1.09 3.11
C LEU A 309 -17.59 -0.29 2.18
N VAL A 310 -17.05 0.73 1.51
CA VAL A 310 -17.80 1.49 0.52
C VAL A 310 -17.71 0.74 -0.80
N GLU A 311 -18.68 -0.14 -1.06
CA GLU A 311 -18.96 -0.56 -2.43
C GLU A 311 -19.44 0.67 -3.22
N SER A 312 -18.74 1.02 -4.29
CA SER A 312 -18.96 2.26 -5.03
C SER A 312 -20.29 2.24 -5.78
N LYS A 313 -21.35 2.78 -5.18
CA LYS A 313 -22.46 3.41 -5.91
C LYS A 313 -22.86 4.72 -5.22
N GLY A 314 -22.39 5.83 -5.78
CA GLY A 314 -22.90 7.20 -5.62
C GLY A 314 -23.21 7.67 -4.19
N VAL A 315 -22.25 8.27 -3.50
CA VAL A 315 -22.46 8.87 -2.17
C VAL A 315 -22.87 10.35 -2.32
N LYS A 316 -24.06 10.69 -1.80
CA LYS A 316 -24.34 12.03 -1.26
C LYS A 316 -23.91 12.03 0.21
N ALA A 317 -23.10 13.02 0.58
CA ALA A 317 -22.60 13.19 1.95
C ALA A 317 -23.74 13.61 2.90
N GLY A 318 -23.89 12.85 3.98
CA GLY A 318 -24.71 13.17 5.14
C GLY A 318 -24.12 12.45 6.35
N THR A 319 -23.86 13.20 7.42
CA THR A 319 -23.34 12.68 8.69
C THR A 319 -24.44 11.95 9.43
N ASP A 320 -24.51 10.62 9.29
CA ASP A 320 -25.32 9.78 10.17
C ASP A 320 -24.44 8.79 10.93
N ARG A 321 -24.69 8.72 12.25
CA ARG A 321 -24.18 7.67 13.13
C ARG A 321 -24.67 6.32 12.58
N ILE A 322 -23.74 5.50 12.10
CA ILE A 322 -24.02 4.08 11.87
C ILE A 322 -23.98 3.40 13.24
N VAL A 323 -25.15 3.19 13.82
CA VAL A 323 -25.36 2.15 14.82
C VAL A 323 -25.38 0.83 14.05
N GLU A 324 -24.46 -0.07 14.34
CA GLU A 324 -24.50 -1.44 13.80
C GLU A 324 -25.71 -2.19 14.39
N ASP A 325 -26.85 -2.12 13.71
CA ASP A 325 -28.04 -2.94 14.00
C ASP A 325 -28.11 -4.18 13.09
N ASP A 326 -27.00 -4.90 12.96
CA ASP A 326 -26.97 -6.25 12.36
C ASP A 326 -27.69 -7.31 13.24
N ALA A 327 -28.19 -6.90 14.42
CA ALA A 327 -28.97 -7.74 15.32
C ALA A 327 -30.44 -7.90 14.89
N GLU A 328 -30.96 -7.06 13.98
CA GLU A 328 -32.39 -7.09 13.62
C GLU A 328 -32.74 -8.00 12.43
N LEU A 329 -31.78 -8.38 11.59
CA LEU A 329 -32.05 -9.32 10.50
C LEU A 329 -32.17 -10.74 11.05
N ALA A 330 -33.41 -11.27 11.02
CA ALA A 330 -33.70 -12.64 11.42
C ALA A 330 -32.80 -13.64 10.66
N PRO A 331 -32.30 -14.71 11.31
CA PRO A 331 -31.33 -15.63 10.72
C PRO A 331 -31.70 -16.20 9.35
N HIS A 332 -33.01 -16.38 9.10
CA HIS A 332 -33.52 -16.92 7.83
C HIS A 332 -33.41 -15.96 6.64
N MET A 333 -33.19 -14.65 6.87
CA MET A 333 -33.00 -13.67 5.78
C MET A 333 -31.54 -13.57 5.31
N ARG A 334 -30.59 -14.17 6.05
CA ARG A 334 -29.16 -14.13 5.74
C ARG A 334 -28.73 -15.16 4.68
N HIS A 335 -29.63 -16.07 4.32
CA HIS A 335 -29.38 -17.11 3.33
C HIS A 335 -30.36 -16.95 2.16
N VAL A 336 -29.90 -17.33 0.97
CA VAL A 336 -30.79 -17.50 -0.19
C VAL A 336 -31.92 -18.44 0.21
N PRO A 337 -33.20 -18.09 -0.02
CA PRO A 337 -34.30 -19.03 0.14
C PRO A 337 -34.08 -20.31 -0.69
N GLU A 338 -34.61 -21.44 -0.26
CA GLU A 338 -34.65 -22.63 -1.13
C GLU A 338 -35.31 -22.26 -2.47
N SER A 339 -34.83 -22.84 -3.57
CA SER A 339 -35.31 -22.46 -4.91
C SER A 339 -36.84 -22.60 -5.01
N GLY A 340 -37.52 -21.51 -5.37
CA GLY A 340 -38.97 -21.42 -5.48
C GLY A 340 -39.70 -21.14 -4.16
N HIS A 341 -38.99 -21.09 -3.03
CA HIS A 341 -39.57 -20.74 -1.73
C HIS A 341 -39.80 -19.22 -1.64
N THR A 342 -40.99 -18.84 -1.21
CA THR A 342 -41.35 -17.43 -0.98
C THR A 342 -41.06 -17.06 0.47
N PHE A 343 -40.38 -15.94 0.70
CA PHE A 343 -40.32 -15.30 2.01
C PHE A 343 -41.07 -13.98 2.00
N THR A 344 -41.54 -13.56 3.18
CA THR A 344 -42.20 -12.28 3.40
C THR A 344 -41.30 -11.39 4.24
N HIS A 345 -41.04 -10.17 3.77
CA HIS A 345 -40.31 -9.18 4.54
C HIS A 345 -41.19 -8.62 5.66
N SER A 346 -40.86 -8.89 6.92
CA SER A 346 -41.71 -8.53 8.07
C SER A 346 -41.14 -7.41 8.95
N LEU A 347 -39.95 -6.89 8.64
CA LEU A 347 -39.34 -5.83 9.44
C LEU A 347 -39.91 -4.47 9.05
N PRO A 348 -40.01 -3.51 9.97
CA PRO A 348 -40.63 -2.21 9.72
C PRO A 348 -39.85 -1.31 8.74
N SER A 349 -38.56 -1.58 8.50
CA SER A 349 -37.69 -0.82 7.61
C SER A 349 -37.60 -1.45 6.23
N LYS A 350 -37.31 -0.66 5.19
CA LYS A 350 -37.19 -1.15 3.81
C LYS A 350 -35.99 -2.09 3.68
N LEU A 351 -36.15 -3.20 2.95
CA LEU A 351 -35.07 -4.16 2.71
C LEU A 351 -34.52 -3.99 1.30
N GLN A 352 -33.22 -3.81 1.18
CA GLN A 352 -32.51 -3.94 -0.08
C GLN A 352 -31.95 -5.36 -0.21
N VAL A 353 -32.26 -6.02 -1.33
CA VAL A 353 -31.80 -7.38 -1.64
C VAL A 353 -30.97 -7.35 -2.92
N LEU A 354 -29.77 -7.91 -2.88
CA LEU A 354 -28.91 -8.12 -4.04
C LEU A 354 -28.85 -9.62 -4.34
N VAL A 355 -29.19 -10.00 -5.57
CA VAL A 355 -29.15 -11.39 -6.05
C VAL A 355 -28.37 -11.46 -7.34
N GLY A 356 -27.46 -12.42 -7.48
CA GLY A 356 -26.71 -12.63 -8.72
C GLY A 356 -26.12 -14.02 -8.83
N GLY A 357 -25.76 -14.45 -10.04
CA GLY A 357 -25.09 -15.73 -10.24
C GLY A 357 -25.55 -16.47 -11.49
N PRO A 358 -24.72 -17.39 -12.01
CA PRO A 358 -24.98 -18.07 -13.29
C PRO A 358 -26.13 -19.09 -13.23
N THR A 359 -26.55 -19.47 -12.02
CA THR A 359 -27.59 -20.49 -11.78
C THR A 359 -28.99 -19.91 -11.61
N LEU A 360 -29.13 -18.57 -11.59
CA LEU A 360 -30.40 -17.89 -11.38
C LEU A 360 -31.32 -18.00 -12.61
N ASP A 361 -32.55 -18.47 -12.41
CA ASP A 361 -33.56 -18.57 -13.46
C ASP A 361 -34.55 -17.41 -13.44
N SER A 362 -35.07 -17.08 -12.25
CA SER A 362 -36.02 -15.97 -12.11
C SER A 362 -36.11 -15.47 -10.69
N ILE A 363 -36.53 -14.21 -10.55
CA ILE A 363 -36.85 -13.59 -9.26
C ILE A 363 -38.30 -13.15 -9.33
N THR A 364 -39.13 -13.50 -8.35
CA THR A 364 -40.53 -13.05 -8.31
C THR A 364 -40.74 -12.20 -7.06
N ILE A 365 -41.25 -10.98 -7.22
CA ILE A 365 -41.59 -10.08 -6.12
C ILE A 365 -43.07 -9.74 -6.22
N ASN A 366 -43.85 -10.00 -5.17
CA ASN A 366 -45.30 -9.76 -5.15
C ASN A 366 -46.03 -10.33 -6.37
N GLY A 367 -45.63 -11.53 -6.82
CA GLY A 367 -46.19 -12.21 -7.99
C GLY A 367 -45.70 -11.69 -9.35
N VAL A 368 -44.85 -10.67 -9.40
CA VAL A 368 -44.23 -10.16 -10.63
C VAL A 368 -42.86 -10.81 -10.84
N THR A 369 -42.68 -11.49 -11.97
CA THR A 369 -41.43 -12.19 -12.29
C THR A 369 -40.48 -11.33 -13.11
N PHE A 370 -39.22 -11.28 -12.69
CA PHE A 370 -38.08 -10.58 -13.28
C PHE A 370 -37.10 -11.58 -13.90
N SER A 371 -36.38 -11.16 -14.94
CA SER A 371 -35.45 -12.00 -15.71
C SER A 371 -34.21 -12.45 -14.93
N SER A 372 -33.56 -13.50 -15.43
CA SER A 372 -32.45 -14.27 -14.82
C SER A 372 -31.13 -13.53 -14.58
N SER A 373 -30.97 -12.25 -14.94
CA SER A 373 -29.67 -11.57 -14.91
C SER A 373 -29.20 -11.14 -13.51
N GLY A 374 -29.96 -11.44 -12.46
CA GLY A 374 -29.75 -10.88 -11.13
C GLY A 374 -30.08 -9.39 -11.09
N GLY A 375 -29.98 -8.80 -9.90
CA GLY A 375 -30.32 -7.40 -9.70
C GLY A 375 -30.37 -6.98 -8.25
N GLN A 376 -30.60 -5.69 -8.08
CA GLN A 376 -30.85 -5.06 -6.78
C GLN A 376 -32.34 -4.74 -6.69
N PHE A 377 -32.97 -5.24 -5.64
CA PHE A 377 -34.40 -5.12 -5.39
C PHE A 377 -34.62 -4.41 -4.06
N HIS A 378 -35.76 -3.74 -3.93
CA HIS A 378 -36.16 -3.14 -2.67
C HIS A 378 -37.53 -3.67 -2.30
N LEU A 379 -37.66 -4.16 -1.07
CA LEU A 379 -38.88 -4.72 -0.50
C LEU A 379 -39.37 -3.81 0.62
N GLU A 380 -40.64 -3.42 0.54
CA GLU A 380 -41.36 -2.77 1.63
C GLU A 380 -41.89 -3.82 2.62
N THR A 381 -42.23 -3.40 3.82
CA THR A 381 -42.82 -4.29 4.84
C THR A 381 -44.08 -4.96 4.31
N GLY A 382 -44.11 -6.29 4.34
CA GLY A 382 -45.19 -7.12 3.81
C GLY A 382 -44.95 -7.64 2.39
N ASP A 383 -43.94 -7.13 1.67
CA ASP A 383 -43.58 -7.65 0.36
C ASP A 383 -43.12 -9.11 0.44
N THR A 384 -43.39 -9.85 -0.63
CA THR A 384 -42.99 -11.24 -0.80
C THR A 384 -41.97 -11.36 -1.91
N MET A 385 -40.97 -12.21 -1.72
CA MET A 385 -39.97 -12.49 -2.75
C MET A 385 -39.65 -13.99 -2.80
N SER A 386 -39.51 -14.53 -4.00
CA SER A 386 -39.00 -15.88 -4.25
C SER A 386 -37.91 -15.85 -5.32
N VAL A 387 -36.96 -16.77 -5.21
CA VAL A 387 -35.82 -16.91 -6.14
C VAL A 387 -35.86 -18.32 -6.70
N GLN A 388 -35.87 -18.45 -8.02
CA GLN A 388 -35.76 -19.74 -8.71
C GLN A 388 -34.35 -19.87 -9.29
N TYR A 389 -33.68 -20.99 -9.05
CA TYR A 389 -32.34 -21.28 -9.56
C TYR A 389 -32.12 -22.78 -9.79
N ARG A 390 -31.12 -23.13 -10.60
CA ARG A 390 -30.74 -24.51 -10.94
C ARG A 390 -29.36 -24.86 -10.38
N GLY A 391 -29.29 -25.89 -9.55
CA GLY A 391 -28.03 -26.39 -9.00
C GLY A 391 -27.58 -25.55 -7.80
N GLU A 392 -26.42 -24.91 -7.91
CA GLU A 392 -25.85 -24.12 -6.82
C GLU A 392 -26.65 -22.84 -6.55
N ALA A 393 -26.76 -22.45 -5.27
CA ALA A 393 -27.47 -21.24 -4.88
C ALA A 393 -26.77 -19.99 -5.42
N PRO A 394 -27.50 -18.99 -5.93
CA PRO A 394 -26.94 -17.71 -6.36
C PRO A 394 -26.30 -16.95 -5.18
N SER A 395 -25.49 -15.94 -5.47
CA SER A 395 -25.08 -14.96 -4.46
C SER A 395 -26.29 -14.17 -3.98
N TRP A 396 -26.31 -13.90 -2.67
CA TRP A 396 -27.39 -13.20 -1.98
C TRP A 396 -26.82 -12.34 -0.87
N SER A 397 -27.27 -11.10 -0.81
CA SER A 397 -27.08 -10.25 0.35
C SER A 397 -28.31 -9.38 0.56
N CYS A 398 -28.59 -9.04 1.80
CA CYS A 398 -29.66 -8.14 2.16
C CYS A 398 -29.20 -7.15 3.21
N ARG A 399 -29.75 -5.94 3.18
CA ARG A 399 -29.55 -4.92 4.22
C ARG A 399 -30.79 -4.07 4.39
N LEU A 400 -31.05 -3.61 5.60
CA LEU A 400 -32.07 -2.58 5.84
C LEU A 400 -31.56 -1.23 5.32
N ILE A 401 -32.43 -0.44 4.70
CA ILE A 401 -32.12 0.90 4.16
C ILE A 401 -33.14 1.95 4.57
#